data_AF-A0A0G0MS45-F1
#
_entry.id   AF-A0A0G0MS45-F1
#
_cell.length_a   1.000
_cell.length_b   1.000
_cell.length_c   1.000
_cell.angle_alpha   90.00
_cell.angle_beta   90.00
_cell.angle_gamma   90.00
#
_symmetry.space_group_name_H-M   'P 1'
#
loop_
_entity.id
_entity.type
_entity.pdbx_description
1 polymer ?
#
loop_
_entity_poly.entity_id
_entity_poly.type
_entity_poly.pdbx_seq_one_letter_code
_entity_poly.pdbx_strand_id
1 'polypeptide(L)'
;MNKKIIKLAAFLLLVHSFIFPEAAHAVIPPDFIFNIGTQIVQFFSIIAIFATAILGTFFQFFKTRYYAIKHKKTVLSLTILTIIVVSLVSSYFYATYKQNAEYQKWLEESQRYTSNQNINLDSNNDGLTNLEETKLVTDPNNRDTDSDGYSDGEEVKNGYNPNGPKNLEEGVVNEDKNDQLNIGSENNKNIDTSAEKFISNVNLTDSSERFISKYYGNIANGNLEQAYEMSKKTVGFETFKGWYLKTSKITLDKLVRIDEKKSSIELTLYEDGTFTRYGVLMTLTLQGETPVRVEKSEVKILTQGLIDNQNISIDKSKTAQEYDFFAKNENSNILVTNQDFKRITDSQQSDYIVLDAREDIEYENGYFPGSIHIRFADLKAGRWIELPKEKPVYVICWSGIRGKEVAEFLRTKKIVSSYLENGANGWVEFGGKWIGEIKFGEKYTDPKYQIVFSTDDVKQKVTEGVILVDTREPYKYIQSHIAGSVNIPIMYTPTINLEKTFNQVPANSKVITVCDGYVNCFDAKITGVELERRGNQFLGRYNKPWEYEK
;
A
#
# COMPACT_ATOMS: atom_id res chain seq x y z
N MET A 1 42.71 24.57 41.29
CA MET A 1 41.25 24.43 41.07
C MET A 1 40.67 23.75 42.31
N ASN A 2 39.55 24.27 42.83
CA ASN A 2 39.08 24.15 44.21
C ASN A 2 38.57 22.73 44.57
N LYS A 3 38.92 22.19 45.75
CA LYS A 3 38.57 20.83 46.24
C LYS A 3 37.06 20.52 46.27
N LYS A 4 36.20 21.54 46.12
CA LYS A 4 34.74 21.39 46.00
C LYS A 4 34.29 20.81 44.65
N ILE A 5 35.05 21.00 43.56
CA ILE A 5 34.69 20.46 42.22
C ILE A 5 35.02 18.97 42.12
N ILE A 6 36.09 18.52 42.79
CA ILE A 6 36.51 17.11 42.81
C ILE A 6 35.50 16.25 43.59
N LYS A 7 34.90 16.79 44.67
CA LYS A 7 33.85 16.09 45.41
C LYS A 7 32.53 15.97 44.63
N LEU A 8 32.21 16.94 43.77
CA LEU A 8 31.03 16.88 42.90
C LEU A 8 31.21 15.89 41.74
N ALA A 9 32.41 15.83 41.16
CA ALA A 9 32.75 14.86 40.13
C ALA A 9 32.82 13.40 40.65
N ALA A 10 33.32 13.21 41.87
CA ALA A 10 33.34 11.88 42.51
C ALA A 10 31.94 11.37 42.87
N PHE A 11 31.00 12.26 43.20
CA PHE A 11 29.59 11.89 43.44
C PHE A 11 28.88 11.52 42.14
N LEU A 12 29.15 12.22 41.02
CA LEU A 12 28.58 11.90 39.71
C LEU A 12 29.15 10.61 39.08
N LEU A 13 30.39 10.25 39.38
CA LEU A 13 31.01 9.00 38.92
C LEU A 13 30.53 7.75 39.70
N LEU A 14 30.14 7.92 40.96
CA LEU A 14 29.55 6.85 41.78
C LEU A 14 28.09 6.54 41.41
N VAL A 15 27.38 7.46 40.76
CA VAL A 15 26.01 7.23 40.26
C VAL A 15 26.00 6.52 38.89
N HIS A 16 27.13 6.51 38.17
CA HIS A 16 27.24 5.86 36.84
C HIS A 16 27.71 4.39 36.89
N SER A 17 27.94 3.84 38.08
CA SER A 17 28.38 2.44 38.29
C SER A 17 27.30 1.51 38.86
N PHE A 18 26.06 1.99 38.96
CA PHE A 18 24.87 1.15 39.15
C PHE A 18 23.95 1.34 37.95
N ILE A 19 24.14 0.53 36.90
CA ILE A 19 23.15 0.06 35.90
C ILE A 19 23.93 -0.81 34.88
N PHE A 20 23.84 -2.12 35.14
CA PHE A 20 24.07 -3.32 34.32
C PHE A 20 25.49 -3.88 34.01
N PRO A 21 25.74 -5.17 34.36
CA PRO A 21 26.92 -5.98 34.00
C PRO A 21 26.69 -6.96 32.81
N GLU A 22 27.80 -7.33 32.13
CA GLU A 22 28.16 -8.62 31.44
C GLU A 22 27.21 -9.31 30.42
N ALA A 23 27.61 -10.18 29.47
CA ALA A 23 28.86 -10.70 28.89
C ALA A 23 28.53 -11.45 27.56
N ALA A 24 29.57 -11.91 26.86
CA ALA A 24 29.63 -12.44 25.48
C ALA A 24 28.92 -13.78 25.18
N HIS A 25 28.63 -14.05 23.90
CA HIS A 25 29.23 -15.12 23.04
C HIS A 25 28.34 -15.45 21.82
N ALA A 26 28.94 -15.46 20.62
CA ALA A 26 28.36 -16.09 19.42
C ALA A 26 29.33 -17.19 18.95
N VAL A 27 28.82 -18.41 18.82
CA VAL A 27 29.47 -19.55 18.16
C VAL A 27 28.62 -19.89 16.93
N ILE A 28 29.27 -20.06 15.77
CA ILE A 28 28.64 -20.59 14.54
C ILE A 28 29.46 -21.82 14.08
N PRO A 29 28.84 -22.93 13.62
CA PRO A 29 29.54 -24.15 13.21
C PRO A 29 30.22 -24.09 11.82
N PRO A 30 31.08 -25.08 11.51
CA PRO A 30 32.15 -24.98 10.52
C PRO A 30 31.79 -25.66 9.20
N ASP A 31 31.72 -24.91 8.10
CA ASP A 31 31.99 -25.38 6.73
C ASP A 31 32.23 -24.21 5.75
N PHE A 32 32.93 -23.17 6.23
CA PHE A 32 33.41 -22.06 5.39
C PHE A 32 34.87 -21.70 5.73
N ILE A 33 35.69 -22.73 5.89
CA ILE A 33 37.15 -22.62 5.93
C ILE A 33 37.59 -23.52 4.78
N PHE A 34 37.91 -22.98 3.61
CA PHE A 34 39.29 -22.69 3.24
C PHE A 34 39.31 -21.79 1.98
N ASN A 35 40.25 -20.83 1.95
CA ASN A 35 40.65 -19.92 0.84
C ASN A 35 40.21 -18.45 0.81
N ILE A 36 39.58 -17.90 1.86
CA ILE A 36 39.45 -16.43 2.02
C ILE A 36 40.18 -15.89 3.26
N GLY A 37 40.35 -16.72 4.31
CA GLY A 37 40.91 -16.28 5.59
C GLY A 37 42.37 -15.81 5.56
N THR A 38 43.23 -16.43 4.76
CA THR A 38 44.67 -16.11 4.77
C THR A 38 45.02 -14.77 4.13
N GLN A 39 44.30 -14.37 3.07
CA GLN A 39 44.52 -13.06 2.42
C GLN A 39 43.95 -11.91 3.24
N ILE A 40 42.80 -12.13 3.87
CA ILE A 40 42.17 -11.13 4.75
C ILE A 40 43.02 -10.87 6.00
N VAL A 41 43.53 -11.93 6.65
CA VAL A 41 44.38 -11.77 7.85
C VAL A 41 45.68 -11.04 7.51
N GLN A 42 46.32 -11.31 6.37
CA GLN A 42 47.54 -10.59 5.97
C GLN A 42 47.26 -9.10 5.67
N PHE A 43 46.14 -8.79 5.01
CA PHE A 43 45.76 -7.41 4.70
C PHE A 43 45.46 -6.60 5.98
N PHE A 44 44.71 -7.17 6.91
CA PHE A 44 44.40 -6.51 8.19
C PHE A 44 45.61 -6.45 9.14
N SER A 45 46.55 -7.39 9.07
CA SER A 45 47.81 -7.35 9.84
C SER A 45 48.69 -6.18 9.40
N ILE A 46 48.80 -5.94 8.09
CA ILE A 46 49.58 -4.82 7.55
C ILE A 46 48.94 -3.50 7.95
N ILE A 47 47.61 -3.38 7.85
CA ILE A 47 46.88 -2.18 8.28
C ILE A 47 47.04 -1.94 9.78
N ALA A 48 47.00 -2.98 10.61
CA ALA A 48 47.20 -2.84 12.06
C ALA A 48 48.63 -2.39 12.41
N ILE A 49 49.66 -2.86 11.69
CA ILE A 49 51.05 -2.43 11.89
C ILE A 49 51.22 -0.97 11.45
N PHE A 50 50.62 -0.57 10.33
CA PHE A 50 50.66 0.83 9.89
C PHE A 50 49.88 1.74 10.85
N ALA A 51 48.70 1.33 11.31
CA ALA A 51 47.89 2.09 12.26
C ALA A 51 48.62 2.24 13.61
N THR A 52 49.29 1.20 14.11
CA THR A 52 50.05 1.27 15.37
C THR A 52 51.32 2.12 15.23
N ALA A 53 52.00 2.09 14.08
CA ALA A 53 53.14 2.98 13.81
C ALA A 53 52.71 4.46 13.69
N ILE A 54 51.58 4.73 13.03
CA ILE A 54 50.98 6.07 12.91
C ILE A 54 50.52 6.57 14.28
N LEU A 55 49.82 5.74 15.06
CA LEU A 55 49.38 6.09 16.42
C LEU A 55 50.56 6.30 17.36
N GLY A 56 51.63 5.49 17.25
CA GLY A 56 52.84 5.63 18.04
C GLY A 56 53.62 6.91 17.74
N THR A 57 53.75 7.26 16.45
CA THR A 57 54.38 8.53 16.03
C THR A 57 53.53 9.74 16.40
N PHE A 58 52.20 9.66 16.26
CA PHE A 58 51.28 10.67 16.78
C PHE A 58 51.42 10.82 18.30
N PHE A 59 51.44 9.72 19.04
CA PHE A 59 51.57 9.75 20.50
C PHE A 59 52.90 10.35 20.94
N GLN A 60 54.02 10.01 20.30
CA GLN A 60 55.33 10.61 20.57
C GLN A 60 55.37 12.10 20.20
N PHE A 61 54.78 12.49 19.07
CA PHE A 61 54.67 13.89 18.65
C PHE A 61 53.86 14.71 19.66
N PHE A 62 52.70 14.21 20.09
CA PHE A 62 51.87 14.84 21.10
C PHE A 62 52.54 14.84 22.47
N LYS A 63 53.22 13.76 22.89
CA LYS A 63 53.97 13.71 24.15
C LYS A 63 55.07 14.78 24.18
N THR A 64 55.85 14.90 23.10
CA THR A 64 56.96 15.86 23.00
C THR A 64 56.45 17.31 23.03
N ARG A 65 55.34 17.61 22.33
CA ARG A 65 54.73 18.95 22.35
C ARG A 65 53.90 19.25 23.60
N TYR A 66 53.29 18.25 24.23
CA TYR A 66 52.52 18.40 25.46
C TYR A 66 53.39 18.89 26.62
N TYR A 67 54.61 18.34 26.76
CA TYR A 67 55.57 18.81 27.75
C TYR A 67 56.07 20.24 27.46
N ALA A 68 56.15 20.65 26.20
CA ALA A 68 56.54 22.01 25.80
C ALA A 68 55.41 23.07 25.98
N ILE A 69 54.14 22.66 25.95
CA ILE A 69 52.97 23.56 25.92
C ILE A 69 52.26 23.66 27.29
N LYS A 70 52.69 22.87 28.30
CA LYS A 70 52.10 22.73 29.64
C LYS A 70 51.81 24.05 30.39
N HIS A 71 52.45 25.16 30.04
CA HIS A 71 52.28 26.46 30.72
C HIS A 71 51.28 27.43 30.06
N LYS A 72 50.65 27.10 28.92
CA LYS A 72 49.66 27.96 28.26
C LYS A 72 48.26 27.32 28.26
N LYS A 73 47.49 27.56 29.33
CA LYS A 73 46.12 27.01 29.55
C LYS A 73 45.14 27.25 28.39
N THR A 74 45.30 28.38 27.68
CA THR A 74 44.49 28.74 26.51
C THR A 74 44.69 27.78 25.34
N VAL A 75 45.93 27.36 25.09
CA VAL A 75 46.25 26.45 23.97
C VAL A 75 45.64 25.08 24.21
N LEU A 76 45.75 24.54 25.43
CA LEU A 76 45.18 23.25 25.80
C LEU A 76 43.63 23.24 25.67
N SER A 77 42.98 24.33 26.09
CA SER A 77 41.51 24.45 26.01
C SER A 77 41.03 24.53 24.56
N LEU A 78 41.75 25.27 23.71
CA LEU A 78 41.49 25.33 22.27
C LEU A 78 41.68 23.96 21.60
N THR A 79 42.73 23.21 21.95
CA THR A 79 42.96 21.88 21.38
C THR A 79 41.83 20.89 21.73
N ILE A 80 41.37 20.88 22.98
CA ILE A 80 40.25 20.02 23.42
C ILE A 80 38.97 20.40 22.67
N LEU A 81 38.69 21.70 22.52
CA LEU A 81 37.52 22.17 21.79
C LEU A 81 37.57 21.74 20.31
N THR A 82 38.73 21.85 19.65
CA THR A 82 38.90 21.39 18.27
C THR A 82 38.62 19.89 18.14
N ILE A 83 39.09 19.07 19.08
CA ILE A 83 38.85 17.62 19.05
C ILE A 83 37.34 17.32 19.14
N ILE A 84 36.62 17.98 20.06
CA ILE A 84 35.17 17.79 20.23
C ILE A 84 34.42 18.17 18.94
N VAL A 85 34.76 19.31 18.34
CA VAL A 85 34.12 19.78 17.10
C VAL A 85 34.38 18.80 15.95
N VAL A 86 35.61 18.32 15.79
CA VAL A 86 35.95 17.32 14.76
C VAL A 86 35.17 16.03 14.97
N SER A 87 35.07 15.53 16.21
CA SER A 87 34.29 14.32 16.51
C SER A 87 32.80 14.47 16.20
N LEU A 88 32.19 15.61 16.53
CA LEU A 88 30.79 15.88 16.22
C LEU A 88 30.54 15.98 14.71
N VAL A 89 31.43 16.67 13.99
CA VAL A 89 31.35 16.78 12.52
C VAL A 89 31.52 15.42 11.86
N SER A 90 32.50 14.62 12.28
CA SER A 90 32.69 13.25 11.78
C SER A 90 31.49 12.35 12.06
N SER A 91 30.86 12.47 13.24
CA SER A 91 29.63 11.72 13.57
C SER A 91 28.44 12.14 12.70
N TYR A 92 28.27 13.43 12.44
CA TYR A 92 27.24 13.95 11.53
C TYR A 92 27.44 13.45 10.09
N PHE A 93 28.67 13.53 9.57
CA PHE A 93 28.99 13.00 8.25
C PHE A 93 28.83 11.48 8.15
N TYR A 94 29.19 10.74 9.20
CA TYR A 94 29.00 9.28 9.25
C TYR A 94 27.52 8.90 9.25
N ALA A 95 26.68 9.60 10.02
CA ALA A 95 25.24 9.39 10.02
C ALA A 95 24.61 9.68 8.64
N THR A 96 25.02 10.78 8.01
CA THR A 96 24.57 11.16 6.66
C THR A 96 25.03 10.15 5.61
N TYR A 97 26.27 9.66 5.71
CA TYR A 97 26.81 8.62 4.82
C TYR A 97 26.07 7.30 4.99
N LYS A 98 25.80 6.86 6.23
CA LYS A 98 25.06 5.62 6.52
C LYS A 98 23.64 5.68 5.94
N GLN A 99 22.96 6.81 6.10
CA GLN A 99 21.63 7.03 5.53
C GLN A 99 21.67 6.98 3.99
N ASN A 100 22.66 7.61 3.35
CA ASN A 100 22.84 7.53 1.91
C ASN A 100 23.20 6.13 1.41
N ALA A 101 24.02 5.37 2.15
CA ALA A 101 24.38 4.01 1.80
C ALA A 101 23.19 3.04 1.91
N GLU A 102 22.35 3.19 2.95
CA GLU A 102 21.09 2.45 3.08
C GLU A 102 20.10 2.84 1.97
N TYR A 103 20.04 4.12 1.58
CA TYR A 103 19.24 4.60 0.45
C TYR A 103 19.72 4.04 -0.90
N GLN A 104 21.03 3.98 -1.14
CA GLN A 104 21.58 3.39 -2.37
C GLN A 104 21.37 1.87 -2.42
N LYS A 105 21.52 1.17 -1.29
CA LYS A 105 21.19 -0.26 -1.19
C LYS A 105 19.72 -0.53 -1.52
N TRP A 106 18.82 0.35 -1.08
CA TRP A 106 17.41 0.31 -1.44
C TRP A 106 17.16 0.67 -2.92
N LEU A 107 17.89 1.63 -3.51
CA LEU A 107 17.83 1.91 -4.95
C LEU A 107 18.28 0.71 -5.78
N GLU A 108 19.32 0.00 -5.36
CA GLU A 108 19.78 -1.24 -6.01
C GLU A 108 18.79 -2.41 -5.83
N GLU A 109 18.19 -2.56 -4.64
CA GLU A 109 17.15 -3.57 -4.37
C GLU A 109 15.86 -3.26 -5.14
N SER A 110 15.44 -2.00 -5.22
CA SER A 110 14.28 -1.57 -6.01
C SER A 110 14.54 -1.63 -7.52
N GLN A 111 15.76 -1.32 -7.99
CA GLN A 111 16.16 -1.54 -9.38
C GLN A 111 16.26 -3.03 -9.72
N ARG A 112 16.62 -3.91 -8.78
CA ARG A 112 16.50 -5.38 -8.93
C ARG A 112 15.05 -5.84 -9.07
N TYR A 113 14.10 -5.21 -8.38
CA TYR A 113 12.66 -5.42 -8.60
C TYR A 113 12.15 -4.81 -9.91
N THR A 114 12.92 -3.91 -10.54
CA THR A 114 12.54 -3.20 -11.78
C THR A 114 13.42 -3.57 -12.99
N SER A 115 14.34 -4.53 -12.87
CA SER A 115 15.20 -4.97 -14.00
C SER A 115 14.44 -5.95 -14.90
N ASN A 116 13.44 -5.39 -15.56
CA ASN A 116 12.78 -5.86 -16.77
C ASN A 116 13.78 -6.00 -17.92
N GLN A 117 14.49 -7.12 -17.97
CA GLN A 117 15.07 -7.64 -19.22
C GLN A 117 14.89 -9.16 -19.40
N ASN A 118 14.40 -9.90 -18.40
CA ASN A 118 14.13 -11.35 -18.52
C ASN A 118 12.65 -11.74 -18.66
N ILE A 119 11.72 -10.79 -18.48
CA ILE A 119 10.28 -11.11 -18.45
C ILE A 119 9.62 -11.22 -19.83
N ASN A 120 10.19 -10.55 -20.84
CA ASN A 120 9.73 -10.61 -22.24
C ASN A 120 10.58 -11.58 -23.08
N LEU A 121 11.49 -12.32 -22.44
CA LEU A 121 12.27 -13.35 -23.10
C LEU A 121 11.43 -14.63 -23.10
N ASP A 122 11.35 -15.29 -24.24
CA ASP A 122 10.84 -16.64 -24.39
C ASP A 122 12.07 -17.56 -24.31
N SER A 123 12.36 -18.08 -23.11
CA SER A 123 13.60 -18.79 -22.80
C SER A 123 13.67 -20.17 -23.47
N ASN A 124 12.54 -20.86 -23.64
CA ASN A 124 12.44 -22.20 -24.22
C ASN A 124 11.93 -22.20 -25.69
N ASN A 125 11.55 -21.03 -26.22
CA ASN A 125 11.02 -20.80 -27.58
C ASN A 125 9.77 -21.62 -27.90
N ASP A 126 8.87 -21.78 -26.93
CA ASP A 126 7.62 -22.52 -27.11
C ASP A 126 6.42 -21.63 -27.48
N GLY A 127 6.62 -20.31 -27.49
CA GLY A 127 5.61 -19.31 -27.79
C GLY A 127 5.03 -18.60 -26.55
N LEU A 128 5.52 -18.89 -25.35
CA LEU A 128 5.23 -18.17 -24.11
C LEU A 128 6.46 -17.37 -23.65
N THR A 129 6.24 -16.15 -23.15
CA THR A 129 7.28 -15.42 -22.44
C THR A 129 7.46 -15.96 -21.03
N ASN A 130 8.66 -15.79 -20.43
CA ASN A 130 8.92 -16.17 -19.05
C ASN A 130 7.89 -15.57 -18.05
N LEU A 131 7.32 -14.41 -18.36
CA LEU A 131 6.24 -13.80 -17.59
C LEU A 131 4.91 -14.57 -17.71
N GLU A 132 4.57 -15.04 -18.91
CA GLU A 132 3.38 -15.85 -19.16
C GLU A 132 3.53 -17.21 -18.49
N GLU A 133 4.70 -17.82 -18.58
CA GLU A 133 5.01 -19.10 -17.92
C GLU A 133 4.95 -18.98 -16.40
N THR A 134 5.49 -17.90 -15.83
CA THR A 134 5.36 -17.61 -14.39
C THR A 134 3.90 -17.47 -13.96
N LYS A 135 3.02 -16.91 -14.80
CA LYS A 135 1.59 -16.76 -14.51
C LYS A 135 0.83 -18.08 -14.63
N LEU A 136 1.25 -18.94 -15.55
CA LEU A 136 0.67 -20.26 -15.81
C LEU A 136 1.23 -21.34 -14.89
N VAL A 137 2.24 -20.98 -14.07
CA VAL A 137 2.97 -21.90 -13.19
C VAL A 137 3.65 -23.01 -14.01
N THR A 138 4.17 -22.67 -15.18
CA THR A 138 5.00 -23.54 -16.02
C THR A 138 6.49 -23.19 -15.84
N ASP A 139 7.41 -24.09 -16.21
CA ASP A 139 8.86 -23.84 -16.07
C ASP A 139 9.39 -23.09 -17.30
N PRO A 140 9.90 -21.84 -17.15
CA PRO A 140 10.34 -21.05 -18.28
C PRO A 140 11.50 -21.63 -19.12
N ASN A 141 12.15 -22.68 -18.63
CA ASN A 141 13.24 -23.35 -19.34
C ASN A 141 12.84 -24.74 -19.84
N ASN A 142 11.58 -25.13 -19.67
CA ASN A 142 11.05 -26.41 -20.11
C ASN A 142 9.86 -26.18 -21.06
N ARG A 143 9.93 -26.73 -22.26
CA ARG A 143 8.91 -26.53 -23.30
C ARG A 143 7.61 -27.32 -23.05
N ASP A 144 7.67 -28.35 -22.23
CA ASP A 144 6.56 -29.27 -21.93
C ASP A 144 6.65 -29.60 -20.43
N THR A 145 5.98 -28.78 -19.61
CA THR A 145 6.15 -28.76 -18.16
C THR A 145 5.59 -30.03 -17.51
N ASP A 146 4.47 -30.56 -18.00
CA ASP A 146 3.87 -31.79 -17.48
C ASP A 146 4.32 -33.07 -18.20
N SER A 147 5.14 -32.93 -19.25
CA SER A 147 5.74 -34.01 -20.03
C SER A 147 4.71 -34.92 -20.69
N ASP A 148 3.56 -34.37 -21.09
CA ASP A 148 2.47 -35.11 -21.71
C ASP A 148 2.61 -35.25 -23.24
N GLY A 149 3.58 -34.52 -23.83
CA GLY A 149 3.94 -34.55 -25.24
C GLY A 149 3.43 -33.36 -26.07
N TYR A 150 2.73 -32.40 -25.46
CA TYR A 150 2.39 -31.11 -26.06
C TYR A 150 3.23 -30.00 -25.39
N SER A 151 3.59 -28.95 -26.14
CA SER A 151 4.29 -27.83 -25.50
C SER A 151 3.33 -26.89 -24.78
N ASP A 152 3.77 -26.29 -23.68
CA ASP A 152 2.94 -25.42 -22.84
C ASP A 152 2.28 -24.31 -23.67
N GLY A 153 3.03 -23.66 -24.57
CA GLY A 153 2.51 -22.65 -25.50
C GLY A 153 1.49 -23.17 -26.53
N GLU A 154 1.59 -24.43 -26.95
CA GLU A 154 0.62 -25.06 -27.86
C GLU A 154 -0.67 -25.43 -27.14
N GLU A 155 -0.57 -25.87 -25.89
CA GLU A 155 -1.70 -26.15 -25.03
C GLU A 155 -2.48 -24.89 -24.70
N VAL A 156 -1.79 -23.84 -24.26
CA VAL A 156 -2.40 -22.53 -23.98
C VAL A 156 -3.10 -21.97 -25.21
N LYS A 157 -2.48 -22.05 -26.39
CA LYS A 157 -3.08 -21.58 -27.66
C LYS A 157 -4.36 -22.34 -28.02
N ASN A 158 -4.46 -23.61 -27.63
CA ASN A 158 -5.61 -24.46 -27.90
C ASN A 158 -6.57 -24.60 -26.71
N GLY A 159 -6.36 -23.86 -25.61
CA GLY A 159 -7.22 -23.84 -24.43
C GLY A 159 -7.07 -25.05 -23.49
N TYR A 160 -5.93 -25.74 -23.55
CA TYR A 160 -5.55 -26.83 -22.65
C TYR A 160 -4.69 -26.33 -21.48
N ASN A 161 -4.53 -27.18 -20.45
CA ASN A 161 -3.79 -26.84 -19.25
C ASN A 161 -2.36 -27.36 -19.37
N PRO A 162 -1.34 -26.48 -19.39
CA PRO A 162 0.07 -26.87 -19.57
C PRO A 162 0.71 -27.57 -18.34
N ASN A 163 -0.12 -28.06 -17.42
CA ASN A 163 0.27 -28.66 -16.14
C ASN A 163 -0.55 -29.92 -15.83
N GLY A 164 -1.29 -30.48 -16.80
CA GLY A 164 -1.99 -31.75 -16.65
C GLY A 164 -3.27 -31.91 -17.49
N PRO A 165 -3.83 -33.14 -17.54
CA PRO A 165 -4.71 -33.56 -18.63
C PRO A 165 -6.12 -32.93 -18.57
N LYS A 166 -6.35 -32.00 -19.51
CA LYS A 166 -7.61 -31.66 -20.22
C LYS A 166 -8.89 -31.32 -19.42
N ASN A 167 -9.09 -30.02 -19.22
CA ASN A 167 -10.19 -29.12 -19.67
C ASN A 167 -10.27 -27.95 -18.67
N LEU A 168 -10.01 -26.72 -19.13
CA LEU A 168 -10.40 -25.51 -18.39
C LEU A 168 -11.91 -25.29 -18.57
N GLU A 169 -12.71 -26.12 -17.92
CA GLU A 169 -14.03 -25.68 -17.46
C GLU A 169 -13.85 -24.84 -16.18
N GLU A 170 -14.71 -23.84 -16.06
CA GLU A 170 -14.69 -22.72 -15.12
C GLU A 170 -14.33 -23.05 -13.65
N GLY A 171 -13.50 -22.18 -13.06
CA GLY A 171 -13.34 -22.00 -11.60
C GLY A 171 -11.98 -22.47 -11.07
N VAL A 172 -11.22 -21.74 -10.25
CA VAL A 172 -11.49 -20.57 -9.42
C VAL A 172 -10.16 -19.84 -9.26
N VAL A 173 -9.95 -18.75 -10.00
CA VAL A 173 -9.11 -17.67 -9.49
C VAL A 173 -9.96 -17.02 -8.42
N ASN A 174 -9.59 -17.16 -7.14
CA ASN A 174 -10.06 -16.21 -6.14
C ASN A 174 -9.33 -14.89 -6.40
N GLU A 175 -9.75 -14.24 -7.48
CA GLU A 175 -9.55 -12.82 -7.70
C GLU A 175 -10.16 -12.12 -6.50
N ASP A 176 -9.45 -11.12 -5.98
CA ASP A 176 -10.07 -10.08 -5.18
C ASP A 176 -11.21 -9.50 -6.03
N LYS A 177 -12.45 -9.92 -5.76
CA LYS A 177 -13.66 -9.53 -6.49
C LYS A 177 -13.92 -8.02 -6.46
N ASN A 178 -13.08 -7.25 -5.78
CA ASN A 178 -13.14 -5.80 -5.76
C ASN A 178 -12.48 -5.12 -6.96
N ASP A 179 -11.63 -5.80 -7.74
CA ASP A 179 -10.88 -5.15 -8.83
C ASP A 179 -10.84 -5.95 -10.14
N GLN A 180 -11.99 -6.07 -10.80
CA GLN A 180 -12.06 -6.46 -12.22
C GLN A 180 -11.64 -5.32 -13.18
N LEU A 181 -10.89 -4.31 -12.74
CA LEU A 181 -10.51 -3.18 -13.60
C LEU A 181 -9.17 -3.43 -14.29
N ASN A 182 -9.14 -4.46 -15.13
CA ASN A 182 -8.15 -4.55 -16.20
C ASN A 182 -8.62 -3.68 -17.38
N ILE A 183 -8.68 -2.35 -17.19
CA ILE A 183 -8.98 -1.41 -18.28
C ILE A 183 -7.68 -1.17 -19.06
N GLY A 184 -7.44 -2.07 -20.00
CA GLY A 184 -6.37 -2.00 -20.99
C GLY A 184 -6.54 -2.95 -22.18
N SER A 185 -7.51 -3.88 -22.12
CA SER A 185 -7.80 -4.80 -23.22
C SER A 185 -9.06 -4.38 -23.94
N GLU A 186 -8.96 -4.15 -25.25
CA GLU A 186 -10.04 -3.79 -26.18
C GLU A 186 -11.11 -4.88 -26.37
N ASN A 187 -11.25 -5.82 -25.43
CA ASN A 187 -12.17 -6.96 -25.52
C ASN A 187 -13.21 -6.92 -24.40
N ASN A 188 -14.03 -5.86 -24.33
CA ASN A 188 -15.20 -5.88 -23.47
C ASN A 188 -16.34 -6.67 -24.17
N LYS A 189 -16.22 -8.01 -24.16
CA LYS A 189 -17.26 -8.94 -24.67
C LYS A 189 -18.50 -9.02 -23.76
N ASN A 190 -18.55 -8.25 -22.67
CA ASN A 190 -19.66 -8.23 -21.69
C ASN A 190 -20.83 -7.31 -22.08
N ILE A 191 -21.03 -7.05 -23.38
CA ILE A 191 -22.26 -6.41 -23.81
C ILE A 191 -23.34 -7.47 -23.85
N ASP A 192 -24.25 -7.39 -22.89
CA ASP A 192 -25.44 -8.21 -22.90
C ASP A 192 -26.25 -7.90 -24.18
N THR A 193 -26.63 -8.93 -24.92
CA THR A 193 -27.48 -8.85 -26.12
C THR A 193 -28.85 -9.52 -25.92
N SER A 194 -29.16 -9.90 -24.69
CA SER A 194 -30.46 -10.46 -24.33
C SER A 194 -31.58 -9.43 -24.49
N ALA A 195 -32.81 -9.94 -24.59
CA ALA A 195 -34.02 -9.14 -24.71
C ALA A 195 -34.51 -8.57 -23.37
N GLU A 196 -33.87 -8.91 -22.24
CA GLU A 196 -34.28 -8.41 -20.93
C GLU A 196 -34.01 -6.91 -20.81
N LYS A 197 -35.01 -6.16 -20.31
CA LYS A 197 -34.87 -4.70 -20.13
C LYS A 197 -34.00 -4.34 -18.93
N PHE A 198 -34.00 -5.17 -17.88
CA PHE A 198 -33.21 -4.96 -16.67
C PHE A 198 -32.48 -6.24 -16.29
N ILE A 199 -31.17 -6.13 -16.11
CA ILE A 199 -30.32 -7.26 -15.74
C ILE A 199 -29.48 -6.85 -14.54
N SER A 200 -29.46 -7.69 -13.51
CA SER A 200 -28.69 -7.47 -12.30
C SER A 200 -27.67 -8.59 -12.12
N ASN A 201 -26.40 -8.30 -12.42
CA ASN A 201 -25.29 -9.25 -12.27
C ASN A 201 -24.68 -9.23 -10.85
N VAL A 202 -25.38 -8.58 -9.91
CA VAL A 202 -24.93 -8.38 -8.53
C VAL A 202 -25.79 -9.17 -7.56
N ASN A 203 -25.17 -9.67 -6.50
CA ASN A 203 -25.89 -10.34 -5.42
C ASN A 203 -26.56 -9.29 -4.52
N LEU A 204 -27.88 -9.40 -4.31
CA LEU A 204 -28.69 -8.42 -3.60
C LEU A 204 -28.93 -8.87 -2.15
N THR A 205 -27.90 -8.72 -1.33
CA THR A 205 -27.87 -9.21 0.05
C THR A 205 -28.52 -8.25 1.02
N ASP A 206 -28.36 -6.93 0.84
CA ASP A 206 -28.85 -5.92 1.78
C ASP A 206 -29.98 -5.01 1.25
N SER A 207 -30.55 -4.19 2.15
CA SER A 207 -31.68 -3.31 1.85
C SER A 207 -31.34 -2.20 0.86
N SER A 208 -30.13 -1.64 0.92
CA SER A 208 -29.62 -0.60 0.01
C SER A 208 -29.43 -1.16 -1.39
N GLU A 209 -28.84 -2.35 -1.50
CA GLU A 209 -28.67 -3.06 -2.78
C GLU A 209 -30.01 -3.32 -3.47
N ARG A 210 -30.98 -3.83 -2.71
CA ARG A 210 -32.35 -4.05 -3.21
C ARG A 210 -33.06 -2.75 -3.61
N PHE A 211 -32.85 -1.67 -2.85
CA PHE A 211 -33.42 -0.37 -3.18
C PHE A 211 -32.85 0.17 -4.51
N ILE A 212 -31.53 0.10 -4.68
CA ILE A 212 -30.84 0.54 -5.90
C ILE A 212 -31.28 -0.29 -7.11
N SER A 213 -31.32 -1.61 -6.95
CA SER A 213 -31.79 -2.53 -7.99
C SER A 213 -33.23 -2.20 -8.40
N LYS A 214 -34.12 -1.95 -7.42
CA LYS A 214 -35.52 -1.53 -7.69
C LYS A 214 -35.59 -0.18 -8.40
N TYR A 215 -34.76 0.79 -8.01
CA TYR A 215 -34.71 2.12 -8.63
C TYR A 215 -34.39 2.01 -10.13
N TYR A 216 -33.30 1.33 -10.49
CA TYR A 216 -32.91 1.15 -11.88
C TYR A 216 -33.82 0.18 -12.64
N GLY A 217 -34.35 -0.84 -11.97
CA GLY A 217 -35.36 -1.74 -12.55
C GLY A 217 -36.64 -1.01 -12.96
N ASN A 218 -37.08 -0.01 -12.19
CA ASN A 218 -38.21 0.82 -12.58
C ASN A 218 -37.90 1.66 -13.83
N ILE A 219 -36.69 2.25 -13.91
CA ILE A 219 -36.27 3.02 -15.09
C ILE A 219 -36.24 2.13 -16.33
N ALA A 220 -35.56 0.99 -16.25
CA ALA A 220 -35.43 0.02 -17.33
C ALA A 220 -36.78 -0.48 -17.86
N ASN A 221 -37.77 -0.67 -16.98
CA ASN A 221 -39.09 -1.14 -17.36
C ASN A 221 -40.06 -0.03 -17.80
N GLY A 222 -39.62 1.23 -17.80
CA GLY A 222 -40.45 2.38 -18.17
C GLY A 222 -41.39 2.87 -17.07
N ASN A 223 -41.26 2.38 -15.84
CA ASN A 223 -42.03 2.82 -14.66
C ASN A 223 -41.45 4.13 -14.08
N LEU A 224 -41.37 5.17 -14.92
CA LEU A 224 -40.62 6.39 -14.61
C LEU A 224 -41.23 7.20 -13.47
N GLU A 225 -42.55 7.19 -13.26
CA GLU A 225 -43.14 7.83 -12.07
C GLU A 225 -42.63 7.16 -10.79
N GLN A 226 -42.56 5.83 -10.74
CA GLN A 226 -42.09 5.13 -9.53
C GLN A 226 -40.61 5.40 -9.24
N ALA A 227 -39.76 5.41 -10.28
CA ALA A 227 -38.37 5.80 -10.13
C ALA A 227 -38.24 7.26 -9.67
N TYR A 228 -39.05 8.17 -10.24
CA TYR A 228 -39.08 9.57 -9.84
C TYR A 228 -39.49 9.76 -8.37
N GLU A 229 -40.48 9.01 -7.89
CA GLU A 229 -40.90 8.99 -6.49
C GLU A 229 -39.79 8.53 -5.53
N MET A 230 -38.95 7.60 -5.98
CA MET A 230 -37.76 7.14 -5.26
C MET A 230 -36.57 8.11 -5.33
N SER A 231 -36.63 9.14 -6.17
CA SER A 231 -35.57 10.15 -6.34
C SER A 231 -35.73 11.32 -5.35
N LYS A 232 -34.71 12.19 -5.24
CA LYS A 232 -34.80 13.45 -4.49
C LYS A 232 -35.78 14.46 -5.10
N LYS A 233 -36.26 14.23 -6.33
CA LYS A 233 -37.14 15.15 -7.08
C LYS A 233 -36.57 16.56 -7.20
N THR A 234 -35.26 16.66 -7.40
CA THR A 234 -34.57 17.95 -7.60
C THR A 234 -34.97 18.63 -8.90
N VAL A 235 -35.37 17.85 -9.90
CA VAL A 235 -35.91 18.32 -11.18
C VAL A 235 -37.38 17.93 -11.33
N GLY A 236 -38.08 18.59 -12.25
CA GLY A 236 -39.45 18.21 -12.61
C GLY A 236 -39.52 16.83 -13.27
N PHE A 237 -40.67 16.16 -13.15
CA PHE A 237 -40.88 14.82 -13.70
C PHE A 237 -40.58 14.73 -15.20
N GLU A 238 -41.00 15.70 -16.01
CA GLU A 238 -40.73 15.69 -17.46
C GLU A 238 -39.22 15.77 -17.77
N THR A 239 -38.44 16.51 -16.97
CA THR A 239 -36.98 16.54 -17.11
C THR A 239 -36.37 15.19 -16.76
N PHE A 240 -36.79 14.59 -15.64
CA PHE A 240 -36.35 13.25 -15.22
C PHE A 240 -36.68 12.19 -16.27
N LYS A 241 -37.92 12.21 -16.78
CA LYS A 241 -38.38 11.34 -17.86
C LYS A 241 -37.56 11.52 -19.12
N GLY A 242 -37.24 12.77 -19.48
CA GLY A 242 -36.41 13.10 -20.64
C GLY A 242 -35.02 12.47 -20.59
N TRP A 243 -34.44 12.30 -19.40
CA TRP A 243 -33.12 11.65 -19.25
C TRP A 243 -33.12 10.17 -19.63
N TYR A 244 -34.25 9.48 -19.46
CA TYR A 244 -34.36 8.03 -19.65
C TYR A 244 -35.29 7.62 -20.79
N LEU A 245 -35.82 8.59 -21.55
CA LEU A 245 -36.83 8.35 -22.59
C LEU A 245 -36.33 7.38 -23.68
N LYS A 246 -35.02 7.39 -23.94
CA LYS A 246 -34.35 6.55 -24.94
C LYS A 246 -33.74 5.27 -24.34
N THR A 247 -33.79 5.12 -23.02
CA THR A 247 -33.22 3.97 -22.32
C THR A 247 -34.07 2.73 -22.61
N SER A 248 -33.49 1.84 -23.40
CA SER A 248 -34.11 0.57 -23.82
C SER A 248 -33.77 -0.59 -22.90
N LYS A 249 -32.58 -0.56 -22.28
CA LYS A 249 -32.08 -1.56 -21.34
C LYS A 249 -31.11 -0.95 -20.34
N ILE A 250 -31.06 -1.53 -19.14
CA ILE A 250 -30.05 -1.25 -18.12
C ILE A 250 -29.45 -2.56 -17.62
N THR A 251 -28.12 -2.63 -17.58
CA THR A 251 -27.40 -3.68 -16.83
C THR A 251 -26.80 -3.05 -15.58
N LEU A 252 -26.95 -3.73 -14.44
CA LEU A 252 -26.28 -3.43 -13.18
C LEU A 252 -25.11 -4.40 -13.04
N ASP A 253 -23.91 -3.90 -13.37
CA ASP A 253 -22.71 -4.71 -13.58
C ASP A 253 -21.92 -4.90 -12.28
N LYS A 254 -21.87 -3.87 -11.43
CA LYS A 254 -21.20 -3.90 -10.13
C LYS A 254 -21.97 -3.07 -9.12
N LEU A 255 -22.04 -3.53 -7.88
CA LEU A 255 -22.59 -2.77 -6.77
C LEU A 255 -21.75 -3.11 -5.54
N VAL A 256 -21.11 -2.08 -4.97
CA VAL A 256 -20.30 -2.21 -3.76
C VAL A 256 -20.78 -1.18 -2.75
N ARG A 257 -21.17 -1.65 -1.57
CA ARG A 257 -21.47 -0.75 -0.45
C ARG A 257 -20.20 -0.10 0.06
N ILE A 258 -20.25 1.20 0.28
CA ILE A 258 -19.11 2.01 0.73
C ILE A 258 -19.22 2.33 2.22
N ASP A 259 -20.39 2.80 2.62
CA ASP A 259 -20.73 3.10 4.01
C ASP A 259 -22.24 2.86 4.24
N GLU A 260 -22.78 3.35 5.35
CA GLU A 260 -24.20 3.20 5.69
C GLU A 260 -25.14 3.74 4.60
N LYS A 261 -24.76 4.85 3.94
CA LYS A 261 -25.58 5.62 3.00
C LYS A 261 -25.11 5.54 1.56
N LYS A 262 -23.83 5.25 1.33
CA LYS A 262 -23.20 5.30 0.01
C LYS A 262 -22.99 3.92 -0.60
N SER A 263 -23.21 3.83 -1.90
CA SER A 263 -22.88 2.67 -2.71
C SER A 263 -22.23 3.12 -4.02
N SER A 264 -21.13 2.45 -4.39
CA SER A 264 -20.52 2.54 -5.70
C SER A 264 -21.22 1.55 -6.63
N ILE A 265 -21.60 2.01 -7.80
CA ILE A 265 -22.38 1.27 -8.78
C ILE A 265 -21.68 1.39 -10.12
N GLU A 266 -21.54 0.29 -10.84
CA GLU A 266 -21.25 0.32 -12.27
C GLU A 266 -22.46 -0.22 -13.00
N LEU A 267 -22.95 0.55 -13.96
CA LEU A 267 -24.12 0.19 -14.75
C LEU A 267 -23.94 0.60 -16.20
N THR A 268 -24.61 -0.10 -17.10
CA THR A 268 -24.62 0.23 -18.53
C THR A 268 -26.03 0.57 -18.98
N LEU A 269 -26.19 1.77 -19.57
CA LEU A 269 -27.43 2.19 -20.23
C LEU A 269 -27.34 1.93 -21.73
N TYR A 270 -28.42 1.42 -22.31
CA TYR A 270 -28.54 1.14 -23.74
C TYR A 270 -29.59 2.04 -24.37
N GLU A 271 -29.19 2.82 -25.37
CA GLU A 271 -30.00 3.91 -25.93
C GLU A 271 -29.81 4.00 -27.45
N ASP A 272 -30.86 3.82 -28.24
CA ASP A 272 -30.86 4.00 -29.70
C ASP A 272 -29.68 3.32 -30.43
N GLY A 273 -29.34 2.08 -30.07
CA GLY A 273 -28.20 1.36 -30.68
C GLY A 273 -26.83 1.78 -30.14
N THR A 274 -26.78 2.53 -29.05
CA THR A 274 -25.56 2.89 -28.31
C THR A 274 -25.58 2.26 -26.92
N PHE A 275 -24.41 2.19 -26.28
CA PHE A 275 -24.29 1.91 -24.86
C PHE A 275 -23.39 2.93 -24.18
N THR A 276 -23.70 3.26 -22.92
CA THR A 276 -22.81 4.04 -22.07
C THR A 276 -22.69 3.37 -20.71
N ARG A 277 -21.46 3.05 -20.31
CA ARG A 277 -21.13 2.51 -19.00
C ARG A 277 -20.76 3.64 -18.05
N TYR A 278 -21.41 3.67 -16.91
CA TYR A 278 -21.26 4.68 -15.87
C TYR A 278 -20.71 4.07 -14.59
N GLY A 279 -19.80 4.80 -13.94
CA GLY A 279 -19.52 4.67 -12.53
C GLY A 279 -20.40 5.68 -11.78
N VAL A 280 -21.19 5.21 -10.83
CA VAL A 280 -22.11 6.03 -10.05
C VAL A 280 -21.83 5.84 -8.57
N LEU A 281 -21.55 6.93 -7.87
CA LEU A 281 -21.59 6.94 -6.42
C LEU A 281 -22.96 7.47 -5.98
N MET A 282 -23.79 6.57 -5.48
CA MET A 282 -25.13 6.87 -5.03
C MET A 282 -25.17 7.03 -3.52
N THR A 283 -25.74 8.14 -3.04
CA THR A 283 -26.03 8.39 -1.63
C THR A 283 -27.54 8.27 -1.40
N LEU A 284 -27.92 7.48 -0.40
CA LEU A 284 -29.31 7.21 -0.04
C LEU A 284 -29.70 7.95 1.25
N THR A 285 -30.94 8.42 1.31
CA THR A 285 -31.59 8.81 2.56
C THR A 285 -32.21 7.56 3.20
N LEU A 286 -31.96 7.35 4.48
CA LEU A 286 -32.54 6.25 5.26
C LEU A 286 -33.54 6.77 6.30
N GLN A 287 -34.54 5.94 6.58
CA GLN A 287 -35.44 6.05 7.74
C GLN A 287 -35.19 4.84 8.64
N GLY A 288 -34.45 5.04 9.73
CA GLY A 288 -33.80 3.93 10.43
C GLY A 288 -32.75 3.27 9.52
N GLU A 289 -32.76 1.95 9.42
CA GLU A 289 -31.88 1.17 8.52
C GLU A 289 -32.48 0.96 7.12
N THR A 290 -33.67 1.49 6.86
CA THR A 290 -34.38 1.28 5.59
C THR A 290 -34.09 2.45 4.63
N PRO A 291 -33.51 2.20 3.45
CA PRO A 291 -33.36 3.23 2.42
C PRO A 291 -34.73 3.60 1.86
N VAL A 292 -35.02 4.91 1.80
CA VAL A 292 -36.32 5.43 1.36
C VAL A 292 -36.23 6.29 0.11
N ARG A 293 -35.05 6.86 -0.19
CA ARG A 293 -34.88 7.79 -1.31
C ARG A 293 -33.43 7.90 -1.77
N VAL A 294 -33.21 8.14 -3.07
CA VAL A 294 -31.92 8.60 -3.60
C VAL A 294 -31.72 10.06 -3.22
N GLU A 295 -30.66 10.39 -2.49
CA GLU A 295 -30.34 11.76 -2.10
C GLU A 295 -29.44 12.46 -3.13
N LYS A 296 -28.42 11.76 -3.61
CA LYS A 296 -27.42 12.29 -4.54
C LYS A 296 -26.87 11.15 -5.39
N SER A 297 -26.54 11.46 -6.65
CA SER A 297 -25.79 10.57 -7.52
C SER A 297 -24.67 11.37 -8.16
N GLU A 298 -23.43 10.94 -7.93
CA GLU A 298 -22.25 11.44 -8.63
C GLU A 298 -21.93 10.44 -9.73
N VAL A 299 -21.79 10.92 -10.97
CA VAL A 299 -21.74 10.07 -12.15
C VAL A 299 -20.49 10.38 -12.96
N LYS A 300 -19.78 9.34 -13.38
CA LYS A 300 -18.63 9.40 -14.29
C LYS A 300 -18.85 8.44 -15.45
N ILE A 301 -18.53 8.88 -16.66
CA ILE A 301 -18.54 7.99 -17.83
C ILE A 301 -17.28 7.13 -17.76
N LEU A 302 -17.44 5.81 -17.88
CA LEU A 302 -16.31 4.88 -17.95
C LEU A 302 -15.95 4.61 -19.42
N THR A 303 -16.97 4.27 -20.21
CA THR A 303 -16.85 3.92 -21.64
C THR A 303 -18.19 4.18 -22.35
N GLN A 304 -18.13 4.48 -23.66
CA GLN A 304 -19.30 4.58 -24.53
C GLN A 304 -19.01 3.94 -25.89
N GLY A 305 -20.04 3.47 -26.60
CA GLY A 305 -19.89 2.94 -27.94
C GLY A 305 -21.20 2.69 -28.70
N LEU A 306 -21.05 2.13 -29.90
CA LEU A 306 -22.14 1.74 -30.81
C LEU A 306 -22.30 0.22 -30.82
N ILE A 307 -23.54 -0.22 -31.04
CA ILE A 307 -23.94 -1.62 -31.22
C ILE A 307 -24.58 -1.74 -32.61
N ASP A 308 -23.93 -2.47 -33.51
CA ASP A 308 -24.43 -2.76 -34.86
C ASP A 308 -24.39 -4.27 -35.12
N ASN A 309 -25.56 -4.91 -35.25
CA ASN A 309 -25.67 -6.34 -35.57
C ASN A 309 -24.74 -7.25 -34.73
N GLN A 310 -24.71 -7.03 -33.42
CA GLN A 310 -23.83 -7.70 -32.42
C GLN A 310 -22.34 -7.29 -32.46
N ASN A 311 -21.91 -6.46 -33.41
CA ASN A 311 -20.60 -5.83 -33.39
C ASN A 311 -20.61 -4.60 -32.48
N ILE A 312 -19.52 -4.43 -31.75
CA ILE A 312 -19.34 -3.38 -30.75
C ILE A 312 -18.19 -2.51 -31.19
N SER A 313 -18.41 -1.19 -31.24
CA SER A 313 -17.32 -0.23 -31.45
C SER A 313 -17.29 0.80 -30.33
N ILE A 314 -16.11 1.08 -29.80
CA ILE A 314 -15.92 2.01 -28.69
C ILE A 314 -15.72 3.43 -29.25
N ASP A 315 -16.49 4.38 -28.74
CA ASP A 315 -16.30 5.81 -29.00
C ASP A 315 -15.31 6.40 -27.98
N LYS A 316 -14.03 6.43 -28.37
CA LYS A 316 -12.96 7.00 -27.53
C LYS A 316 -13.10 8.52 -27.40
N SER A 317 -13.82 9.23 -28.29
CA SER A 317 -13.89 10.69 -28.32
C SER A 317 -14.71 11.28 -27.16
N LYS A 318 -15.86 10.67 -26.83
CA LYS A 318 -16.69 11.12 -25.71
C LYS A 318 -16.04 10.88 -24.36
N THR A 319 -15.35 9.75 -24.23
CA THR A 319 -14.59 9.48 -23.01
C THR A 319 -13.39 10.44 -22.91
N ALA A 320 -12.74 10.80 -24.01
CA ALA A 320 -11.70 11.82 -24.01
C ALA A 320 -12.24 13.21 -23.61
N GLN A 321 -13.44 13.58 -24.04
CA GLN A 321 -14.09 14.82 -23.62
C GLN A 321 -14.39 14.84 -22.12
N GLU A 322 -14.86 13.72 -21.57
CA GLU A 322 -15.12 13.57 -20.13
C GLU A 322 -13.85 13.81 -19.30
N TYR A 323 -12.70 13.32 -19.79
CA TYR A 323 -11.41 13.36 -19.11
C TYR A 323 -10.36 14.21 -19.86
N ASP A 324 -10.76 15.34 -20.43
CA ASP A 324 -9.87 16.22 -21.19
C ASP A 324 -8.68 16.72 -20.35
N PHE A 325 -8.94 17.04 -19.08
CA PHE A 325 -7.87 17.42 -18.15
C PHE A 325 -6.84 16.31 -17.96
N PHE A 326 -7.28 15.04 -17.86
CA PHE A 326 -6.37 13.91 -17.79
C PHE A 326 -5.59 13.72 -19.07
N ALA A 327 -6.25 13.74 -20.24
CA ALA A 327 -5.58 13.59 -21.53
C ALA A 327 -4.48 14.65 -21.75
N LYS A 328 -4.70 15.88 -21.28
CA LYS A 328 -3.70 16.96 -21.33
C LYS A 328 -2.53 16.80 -20.36
N ASN A 329 -2.71 16.01 -19.30
CA ASN A 329 -1.76 15.92 -18.17
C ASN A 329 -1.33 14.48 -17.84
N GLU A 330 -1.62 13.49 -18.69
CA GLU A 330 -1.34 12.07 -18.45
C GLU A 330 0.17 11.81 -18.25
N ASN A 331 1.01 12.62 -18.91
CA ASN A 331 2.47 12.56 -18.85
C ASN A 331 3.06 13.36 -17.67
N SER A 332 2.22 13.91 -16.79
CA SER A 332 2.69 14.56 -15.57
C SER A 332 3.51 13.58 -14.70
N ASN A 333 4.53 14.09 -14.01
CA ASN A 333 5.37 13.25 -13.17
C ASN A 333 4.52 12.60 -12.05
N ILE A 334 4.65 11.29 -11.89
CA ILE A 334 3.91 10.55 -10.86
C ILE A 334 4.47 10.79 -9.47
N LEU A 335 5.74 11.17 -9.36
CA LEU A 335 6.38 11.57 -8.11
C LEU A 335 6.39 13.11 -8.00
N VAL A 336 6.00 13.64 -6.84
CA VAL A 336 6.20 15.05 -6.49
C VAL A 336 7.20 15.16 -5.35
N THR A 337 8.20 16.04 -5.50
CA THR A 337 9.18 16.28 -4.43
C THR A 337 8.58 17.12 -3.31
N ASN A 338 9.14 17.09 -2.10
CA ASN A 338 8.70 17.92 -0.99
C ASN A 338 8.86 19.41 -1.33
N GLN A 339 9.93 19.78 -2.04
CA GLN A 339 10.13 21.15 -2.48
C GLN A 339 9.05 21.60 -3.48
N ASP A 340 8.71 20.76 -4.47
CA ASP A 340 7.67 21.06 -5.45
C ASP A 340 6.29 21.11 -4.80
N PHE A 341 5.99 20.15 -3.95
CA PHE A 341 4.73 20.10 -3.21
C PHE A 341 4.57 21.33 -2.30
N LYS A 342 5.65 21.81 -1.67
CA LYS A 342 5.65 23.07 -0.92
C LYS A 342 5.35 24.27 -1.83
N ARG A 343 5.96 24.36 -3.01
CA ARG A 343 5.67 25.44 -3.97
C ARG A 343 4.19 25.44 -4.39
N ILE A 344 3.64 24.26 -4.66
CA ILE A 344 2.23 24.08 -5.03
C ILE A 344 1.33 24.55 -3.89
N THR A 345 1.56 24.05 -2.67
CA THR A 345 0.70 24.30 -1.51
C THR A 345 0.82 25.71 -0.93
N ASP A 346 1.94 26.41 -1.18
CA ASP A 346 2.12 27.82 -0.79
C ASP A 346 1.62 28.81 -1.84
N SER A 347 1.36 28.38 -3.08
CA SER A 347 0.99 29.25 -4.22
C SER A 347 -0.34 30.01 -4.05
N GLN A 348 -1.09 29.76 -2.97
CA GLN A 348 -2.46 30.24 -2.70
C GLN A 348 -3.50 29.84 -3.77
N GLN A 349 -3.10 29.15 -4.84
CA GLN A 349 -4.00 28.59 -5.84
C GLN A 349 -4.64 27.31 -5.27
N SER A 350 -5.95 27.35 -4.98
CA SER A 350 -6.71 26.19 -4.48
C SER A 350 -7.15 25.24 -5.61
N ASP A 351 -6.27 25.05 -6.59
CA ASP A 351 -6.53 24.25 -7.79
C ASP A 351 -5.85 22.88 -7.76
N TYR A 352 -5.88 22.24 -6.58
CA TYR A 352 -5.38 20.89 -6.36
C TYR A 352 -6.19 20.21 -5.26
N ILE A 353 -6.05 18.90 -5.16
CA ILE A 353 -6.51 18.10 -4.02
C ILE A 353 -5.31 17.47 -3.35
N VAL A 354 -5.32 17.42 -2.02
CA VAL A 354 -4.44 16.54 -1.25
C VAL A 354 -5.28 15.40 -0.74
N LEU A 355 -4.92 14.17 -1.13
CA LEU A 355 -5.59 12.95 -0.75
C LEU A 355 -4.72 12.18 0.24
N ASP A 356 -5.20 12.02 1.46
CA ASP A 356 -4.58 11.17 2.46
C ASP A 356 -5.15 9.76 2.38
N ALA A 357 -4.34 8.83 1.85
CA ALA A 357 -4.73 7.45 1.60
C ALA A 357 -4.25 6.46 2.67
N ARG A 358 -3.90 6.98 3.86
CA ARG A 358 -3.51 6.18 5.02
C ARG A 358 -4.71 5.47 5.65
N GLU A 359 -4.48 4.70 6.72
CA GLU A 359 -5.58 4.17 7.55
C GLU A 359 -6.10 5.24 8.52
N ASP A 360 -7.34 5.08 9.02
CA ASP A 360 -8.02 6.06 9.88
C ASP A 360 -7.15 6.46 11.08
N ILE A 361 -6.54 5.49 11.77
CA ILE A 361 -5.68 5.74 12.93
C ILE A 361 -4.41 6.53 12.60
N GLU A 362 -3.88 6.40 11.39
CA GLU A 362 -2.74 7.20 10.96
C GLU A 362 -3.17 8.66 10.73
N TYR A 363 -4.36 8.86 10.16
CA TYR A 363 -4.95 10.18 9.92
C TYR A 363 -5.36 10.89 11.22
N GLU A 364 -5.98 10.16 12.15
CA GLU A 364 -6.37 10.64 13.50
C GLU A 364 -5.17 11.18 14.30
N ASN A 365 -3.97 10.61 14.10
CA ASN A 365 -2.77 11.05 14.81
C ASN A 365 -2.21 12.37 14.29
N GLY A 366 -2.46 12.66 13.02
CA GLY A 366 -2.07 13.88 12.36
C GLY A 366 -2.20 13.76 10.86
N TYR A 367 -2.38 14.89 10.20
CA TYR A 367 -2.72 14.96 8.78
C TYR A 367 -2.31 16.30 8.16
N PHE A 368 -2.30 16.34 6.83
CA PHE A 368 -2.06 17.57 6.09
C PHE A 368 -3.29 18.50 6.15
N PRO A 369 -3.15 19.80 6.49
CA PRO A 369 -4.28 20.72 6.57
C PRO A 369 -5.14 20.75 5.30
N GLY A 370 -6.44 20.46 5.44
CA GLY A 370 -7.38 20.49 4.31
C GLY A 370 -7.29 19.28 3.36
N SER A 371 -6.54 18.23 3.72
CA SER A 371 -6.55 16.99 2.94
C SER A 371 -7.88 16.26 3.08
N ILE A 372 -8.29 15.59 1.99
CA ILE A 372 -9.41 14.64 1.99
C ILE A 372 -8.87 13.29 2.43
N HIS A 373 -9.52 12.62 3.37
CA HIS A 373 -9.16 11.28 3.80
C HIS A 373 -10.02 10.21 3.12
N ILE A 374 -9.37 9.33 2.35
CA ILE A 374 -10.02 8.13 1.77
C ILE A 374 -8.98 7.00 1.77
N ARG A 375 -9.23 5.96 2.58
CA ARG A 375 -8.38 4.76 2.63
C ARG A 375 -8.25 4.12 1.25
N PHE A 376 -7.12 3.47 0.98
CA PHE A 376 -6.92 2.82 -0.32
C PHE A 376 -7.96 1.73 -0.60
N ALA A 377 -8.33 0.94 0.41
CA ALA A 377 -9.41 -0.05 0.31
C ALA A 377 -10.72 0.57 -0.17
N ASP A 378 -11.08 1.76 0.33
CA ASP A 378 -12.31 2.44 -0.04
C ASP A 378 -12.24 3.08 -1.43
N LEU A 379 -11.06 3.55 -1.84
CA LEU A 379 -10.83 3.96 -3.23
C LEU A 379 -11.07 2.80 -4.17
N LYS A 380 -10.53 1.61 -3.90
CA LYS A 380 -10.78 0.39 -4.69
C LYS A 380 -12.26 -0.03 -4.67
N ALA A 381 -12.94 0.16 -3.53
CA ALA A 381 -14.37 -0.08 -3.41
C ALA A 381 -15.23 0.87 -4.26
N GLY A 382 -14.69 2.04 -4.66
CA GLY A 382 -15.33 2.96 -5.60
C GLY A 382 -15.38 4.43 -5.18
N ARG A 383 -14.83 4.79 -4.02
CA ARG A 383 -14.81 6.20 -3.56
C ARG A 383 -13.95 7.12 -4.42
N TRP A 384 -13.17 6.59 -5.36
CA TRP A 384 -12.46 7.38 -6.37
C TRP A 384 -13.41 8.26 -7.22
N ILE A 385 -14.70 7.91 -7.29
CA ILE A 385 -15.72 8.72 -7.97
C ILE A 385 -15.90 10.08 -7.29
N GLU A 386 -15.64 10.20 -5.98
CA GLU A 386 -15.70 11.46 -5.22
C GLU A 386 -14.62 12.47 -5.64
N LEU A 387 -13.52 11.99 -6.24
CA LEU A 387 -12.39 12.83 -6.60
C LEU A 387 -12.66 13.62 -7.89
N PRO A 388 -12.29 14.91 -7.95
CA PRO A 388 -12.47 15.72 -9.15
C PRO A 388 -11.61 15.19 -10.30
N LYS A 389 -12.11 15.33 -11.53
CA LYS A 389 -11.40 14.90 -12.75
C LYS A 389 -10.62 16.05 -13.40
N GLU A 390 -10.89 17.29 -12.98
CA GLU A 390 -10.36 18.54 -13.54
C GLU A 390 -9.23 19.15 -12.70
N LYS A 391 -8.76 18.43 -11.66
CA LYS A 391 -7.71 18.90 -10.76
C LYS A 391 -6.64 17.83 -10.53
N PRO A 392 -5.37 18.23 -10.31
CA PRO A 392 -4.35 17.31 -9.88
C PRO A 392 -4.60 16.85 -8.44
N VAL A 393 -4.39 15.55 -8.19
CA VAL A 393 -4.53 14.91 -6.88
C VAL A 393 -3.14 14.51 -6.37
N TYR A 394 -2.72 15.12 -5.26
CA TYR A 394 -1.48 14.79 -4.58
C TYR A 394 -1.74 13.80 -3.44
N VAL A 395 -1.23 12.58 -3.58
CA VAL A 395 -1.47 11.49 -2.66
C VAL A 395 -0.41 11.48 -1.55
N ILE A 396 -0.87 11.48 -0.31
CA ILE A 396 -0.07 11.31 0.89
C ILE A 396 -0.34 9.92 1.47
N CYS A 397 0.73 9.19 1.76
CA CYS A 397 0.72 8.04 2.65
C CYS A 397 1.81 8.21 3.72
N TRP A 398 2.14 7.18 4.50
CA TRP A 398 3.20 7.29 5.51
C TRP A 398 4.61 7.52 4.92
N SER A 399 5.08 6.61 4.05
CA SER A 399 6.47 6.56 3.56
C SER A 399 6.65 6.84 2.06
N GLY A 400 5.55 7.02 1.32
CA GLY A 400 5.53 7.16 -0.15
C GLY A 400 5.11 5.87 -0.89
N ILE A 401 5.26 4.69 -0.29
CA ILE A 401 5.02 3.40 -0.98
C ILE A 401 3.54 3.21 -1.34
N ARG A 402 2.65 3.21 -0.34
CA ARG A 402 1.19 3.10 -0.56
C ARG A 402 0.66 4.25 -1.43
N GLY A 403 1.28 5.42 -1.31
CA GLY A 403 0.95 6.61 -2.09
C GLY A 403 1.20 6.40 -3.58
N LYS A 404 2.30 5.73 -3.94
CA LYS A 404 2.61 5.34 -5.32
C LYS A 404 1.50 4.44 -5.89
N GLU A 405 1.15 3.37 -5.19
CA GLU A 405 0.10 2.44 -5.64
C GLU A 405 -1.26 3.14 -5.82
N VAL A 406 -1.62 4.02 -4.88
CA VAL A 406 -2.84 4.81 -4.96
C VAL A 406 -2.80 5.78 -6.15
N ALA A 407 -1.68 6.47 -6.38
CA ALA A 407 -1.53 7.37 -7.52
C ALA A 407 -1.67 6.60 -8.85
N GLU A 408 -0.99 5.46 -8.99
CA GLU A 408 -1.10 4.58 -10.16
C GLU A 408 -2.54 4.11 -10.37
N PHE A 409 -3.20 3.62 -9.31
CA PHE A 409 -4.63 3.25 -9.34
C PHE A 409 -5.50 4.40 -9.84
N LEU A 410 -5.33 5.62 -9.33
CA LEU A 410 -6.11 6.79 -9.76
C LEU A 410 -5.86 7.15 -11.23
N ARG A 411 -4.64 6.98 -11.75
CA ARG A 411 -4.35 7.16 -13.18
C ARG A 411 -5.08 6.14 -14.05
N THR A 412 -5.27 4.90 -13.58
CA THR A 412 -6.14 3.92 -14.28
C THR A 412 -7.60 4.40 -14.37
N LYS A 413 -8.02 5.26 -13.44
CA LYS A 413 -9.34 5.90 -13.42
C LYS A 413 -9.37 7.26 -14.11
N LYS A 414 -8.33 7.59 -14.88
CA LYS A 414 -8.19 8.85 -15.62
C LYS A 414 -8.23 10.08 -14.70
N ILE A 415 -7.67 9.95 -13.51
CA ILE A 415 -7.45 11.06 -12.57
C ILE A 415 -5.96 11.41 -12.61
N VAL A 416 -5.66 12.69 -12.79
CA VAL A 416 -4.27 13.19 -12.76
C VAL A 416 -3.81 13.15 -11.32
N SER A 417 -2.87 12.25 -11.02
CA SER A 417 -2.40 12.05 -9.65
C SER A 417 -0.88 11.95 -9.59
N SER A 418 -0.32 12.39 -8.47
CA SER A 418 1.09 12.21 -8.11
C SER A 418 1.17 11.85 -6.63
N TYR A 419 2.17 11.08 -6.22
CA TYR A 419 2.43 10.77 -4.81
C TYR A 419 3.60 11.58 -4.27
N LEU A 420 3.50 11.96 -3.00
CA LEU A 420 4.53 12.73 -2.31
C LEU A 420 5.74 11.86 -1.98
N GLU A 421 6.93 12.34 -2.36
CA GLU A 421 8.19 11.67 -2.02
C GLU A 421 8.31 11.48 -0.50
N ASN A 422 8.72 10.29 -0.07
CA ASN A 422 8.87 9.93 1.35
C ASN A 422 7.58 10.09 2.21
N GLY A 423 6.43 10.35 1.59
CA GLY A 423 5.13 10.49 2.24
C GLY A 423 5.08 11.55 3.36
N ALA A 424 4.16 11.34 4.29
CA ALA A 424 3.98 12.18 5.47
C ALA A 424 5.23 12.24 6.35
N ASN A 425 6.00 11.14 6.46
CA ASN A 425 7.21 11.13 7.26
C ASN A 425 8.25 12.13 6.72
N GLY A 426 8.55 12.06 5.42
CA GLY A 426 9.48 12.98 4.78
C GLY A 426 8.97 14.42 4.75
N TRP A 427 7.66 14.62 4.55
CA TRP A 427 7.05 15.95 4.57
C TRP A 427 7.22 16.66 5.92
N VAL A 428 6.99 15.93 7.02
CA VAL A 428 7.16 16.49 8.37
C VAL A 428 8.64 16.76 8.66
N GLU A 429 9.55 15.84 8.28
CA GLU A 429 11.00 16.04 8.42
C GLU A 429 11.50 17.26 7.62
N PHE A 430 10.89 17.52 6.46
CA PHE A 430 11.16 18.70 5.63
C PHE A 430 10.65 20.01 6.25
N GLY A 431 9.90 19.97 7.36
CA GLY A 431 9.29 21.15 7.98
C GLY A 431 8.00 21.59 7.31
N GLY A 432 7.32 20.66 6.62
CA GLY A 432 6.02 20.86 6.01
C GLY A 432 4.91 21.13 7.03
N LYS A 433 3.83 21.78 6.58
CA LYS A 433 2.65 22.00 7.43
C LYS A 433 1.98 20.66 7.77
N TRP A 434 1.69 20.45 9.04
CA TRP A 434 1.08 19.23 9.56
C TRP A 434 0.20 19.57 10.77
N ILE A 435 -1.00 18.99 10.84
CA ILE A 435 -1.89 19.07 11.99
C ILE A 435 -1.70 17.81 12.81
N GLY A 436 -1.66 17.95 14.14
CA GLY A 436 -1.35 16.85 15.07
C GLY A 436 0.14 16.83 15.39
N GLU A 437 0.47 16.74 16.68
CA GLU A 437 1.86 16.85 17.15
C GLU A 437 2.59 15.49 17.22
N ILE A 438 1.93 14.39 16.87
CA ILE A 438 2.45 13.04 17.10
C ILE A 438 2.44 12.24 15.79
N LYS A 439 3.62 11.85 15.31
CA LYS A 439 3.77 10.90 14.21
C LYS A 439 3.27 9.51 14.62
N PHE A 440 2.69 8.73 13.70
CA PHE A 440 2.24 7.36 14.03
C PHE A 440 3.39 6.51 14.63
N GLY A 441 4.58 6.57 14.04
CA GLY A 441 5.77 5.87 14.57
C GLY A 441 6.18 6.30 15.98
N GLU A 442 5.92 7.56 16.35
CA GLU A 442 6.28 8.18 17.64
C GLU A 442 5.16 8.06 18.68
N LYS A 443 3.91 7.81 18.27
CA LYS A 443 2.77 7.61 19.18
C LYS A 443 2.86 6.27 19.92
N TYR A 444 3.37 5.25 19.25
CA TYR A 444 3.38 3.87 19.72
C TYR A 444 4.80 3.47 20.17
N THR A 445 5.28 4.13 21.23
CA THR A 445 6.61 3.93 21.84
C THR A 445 6.67 2.82 22.87
N ASP A 446 5.52 2.33 23.35
CA ASP A 446 5.46 1.15 24.22
C ASP A 446 6.25 -0.01 23.56
N PRO A 447 7.17 -0.66 24.30
CA PRO A 447 7.98 -1.76 23.79
C PRO A 447 7.19 -2.80 23.00
N LYS A 448 5.93 -3.10 23.37
CA LYS A 448 5.10 -4.10 22.69
C LYS A 448 4.92 -3.84 21.20
N TYR A 449 4.90 -2.58 20.77
CA TYR A 449 4.77 -2.22 19.34
C TYR A 449 6.07 -2.32 18.55
N GLN A 450 7.19 -2.57 19.25
CA GLN A 450 8.51 -2.74 18.66
C GLN A 450 8.94 -4.22 18.66
N ILE A 451 8.26 -5.07 19.43
CA ILE A 451 8.55 -6.51 19.51
C ILE A 451 8.27 -7.19 18.17
N VAL A 452 9.26 -7.97 17.72
CA VAL A 452 9.14 -8.97 16.67
C VAL A 452 9.64 -10.28 17.26
N PHE A 453 8.76 -11.27 17.37
CA PHE A 453 9.06 -12.56 18.00
C PHE A 453 9.84 -13.48 17.06
N SER A 454 10.66 -14.36 17.65
CA SER A 454 11.26 -15.49 16.93
C SER A 454 10.22 -16.58 16.67
N THR A 455 10.50 -17.49 15.74
CA THR A 455 9.61 -18.63 15.44
C THR A 455 9.34 -19.49 16.69
N ASP A 456 10.35 -19.76 17.51
CA ASP A 456 10.22 -20.56 18.73
C ASP A 456 9.35 -19.85 19.79
N ASP A 457 9.54 -18.54 19.96
CA ASP A 457 8.70 -17.75 20.87
C ASP A 457 7.23 -17.77 20.44
N VAL A 458 6.96 -17.64 19.13
CA VAL A 458 5.60 -17.68 18.60
C VAL A 458 4.98 -19.05 18.81
N LYS A 459 5.70 -20.14 18.50
CA LYS A 459 5.23 -21.51 18.76
C LYS A 459 4.87 -21.68 20.24
N GLN A 460 5.71 -21.23 21.16
CA GLN A 460 5.41 -21.25 22.59
C GLN A 460 4.16 -20.42 22.92
N LYS A 461 4.06 -19.19 22.43
CA LYS A 461 2.93 -18.29 22.70
C LYS A 461 1.60 -18.85 22.20
N VAL A 462 1.58 -19.52 21.06
CA VAL A 462 0.39 -20.23 20.56
C VAL A 462 -0.06 -21.32 21.54
N THR A 463 0.86 -22.07 22.15
CA THR A 463 0.50 -23.06 23.20
C THR A 463 -0.06 -22.41 24.48
N GLU A 464 0.27 -21.13 24.73
CA GLU A 464 -0.29 -20.32 25.84
C GLU A 464 -1.66 -19.70 25.49
N GLY A 465 -2.23 -20.02 24.33
CA GLY A 465 -3.54 -19.52 23.87
C GLY A 465 -3.49 -18.17 23.16
N VAL A 466 -2.32 -17.72 22.67
CA VAL A 466 -2.20 -16.52 21.85
C VAL A 466 -2.74 -16.79 20.44
N ILE A 467 -3.56 -15.87 19.94
CA ILE A 467 -4.14 -15.93 18.59
C ILE A 467 -3.20 -15.24 17.61
N LEU A 468 -2.93 -15.91 16.49
CA LEU A 468 -2.19 -15.30 15.39
C LEU A 468 -3.16 -14.60 14.44
N VAL A 469 -2.89 -13.32 14.17
CA VAL A 469 -3.67 -12.50 13.25
C VAL A 469 -2.84 -12.23 12.01
N ASP A 470 -3.12 -12.92 10.92
CA ASP A 470 -2.40 -12.75 9.67
C ASP A 470 -2.88 -11.53 8.90
N THR A 471 -1.99 -10.56 8.72
CA THR A 471 -2.31 -9.28 8.10
C THR A 471 -1.90 -9.22 6.64
N ARG A 472 -1.34 -10.32 6.09
CA ARG A 472 -0.98 -10.45 4.69
C ARG A 472 -2.21 -10.41 3.79
N GLU A 473 -1.94 -10.19 2.52
CA GLU A 473 -2.91 -10.14 1.44
C GLU A 473 -3.77 -11.44 1.41
N PRO A 474 -5.08 -11.34 1.13
CA PRO A 474 -5.97 -12.50 1.14
C PRO A 474 -5.48 -13.68 0.28
N TYR A 475 -4.93 -13.38 -0.91
CA TYR A 475 -4.44 -14.43 -1.81
C TYR A 475 -3.23 -15.18 -1.22
N LYS A 476 -2.31 -14.49 -0.52
CA LYS A 476 -1.18 -15.15 0.15
C LYS A 476 -1.66 -16.02 1.29
N TYR A 477 -2.66 -15.54 2.05
CA TYR A 477 -3.27 -16.31 3.13
C TYR A 477 -3.92 -17.59 2.62
N ILE A 478 -4.67 -17.52 1.51
CA ILE A 478 -5.29 -18.67 0.86
C ILE A 478 -4.24 -19.66 0.37
N GLN A 479 -3.16 -19.18 -0.25
CA GLN A 479 -2.07 -20.02 -0.75
C GLN A 479 -1.36 -20.76 0.39
N SER A 480 -1.05 -20.07 1.49
CA SER A 480 -0.41 -20.67 2.65
C SER A 480 -0.54 -19.77 3.88
N HIS A 481 -0.96 -20.34 5.00
CA HIS A 481 -1.04 -19.65 6.28
C HIS A 481 -0.76 -20.61 7.45
N ILE A 482 -0.49 -20.04 8.61
CA ILE A 482 -0.29 -20.80 9.85
C ILE A 482 -1.66 -21.32 10.30
N ALA A 483 -1.76 -22.63 10.57
CA ALA A 483 -3.02 -23.24 10.99
C ALA A 483 -3.61 -22.54 12.24
N GLY A 484 -4.90 -22.21 12.18
CA GLY A 484 -5.60 -21.52 13.27
C GLY A 484 -5.36 -20.00 13.36
N SER A 485 -4.56 -19.42 12.45
CA SER A 485 -4.50 -17.96 12.31
C SER A 485 -5.80 -17.38 11.75
N VAL A 486 -6.01 -16.07 11.92
CA VAL A 486 -7.17 -15.32 11.41
C VAL A 486 -6.69 -14.24 10.45
N ASN A 487 -7.19 -14.20 9.22
CA ASN A 487 -6.79 -13.17 8.26
C ASN A 487 -7.52 -11.84 8.47
N ILE A 488 -6.77 -10.78 8.77
CA ILE A 488 -7.26 -9.40 8.96
C ILE A 488 -6.46 -8.45 8.04
N PRO A 489 -6.77 -8.41 6.73
CA PRO A 489 -6.05 -7.62 5.75
C PRO A 489 -6.64 -6.21 5.65
N ILE A 490 -6.37 -5.35 6.63
CA ILE A 490 -7.07 -4.05 6.73
C ILE A 490 -6.93 -3.17 5.48
N MET A 491 -5.76 -3.15 4.83
CA MET A 491 -5.54 -2.36 3.60
C MET A 491 -6.35 -2.83 2.38
N TYR A 492 -6.90 -4.05 2.44
CA TYR A 492 -7.74 -4.64 1.41
C TYR A 492 -9.21 -4.75 1.85
N THR A 493 -9.52 -4.29 3.07
CA THR A 493 -10.85 -4.35 3.66
C THR A 493 -11.47 -2.95 3.67
N PRO A 494 -12.52 -2.70 2.85
CA PRO A 494 -13.25 -1.44 2.88
C PRO A 494 -13.81 -1.14 4.27
N THR A 495 -13.96 0.14 4.60
CA THR A 495 -14.35 0.62 5.93
C THR A 495 -15.64 -0.01 6.44
N ILE A 496 -16.65 -0.17 5.58
CA ILE A 496 -17.91 -0.82 5.93
C ILE A 496 -17.75 -2.27 6.42
N ASN A 497 -16.68 -2.96 6.01
CA ASN A 497 -16.41 -4.34 6.37
C ASN A 497 -15.42 -4.48 7.54
N LEU A 498 -14.78 -3.40 8.00
CA LEU A 498 -13.74 -3.48 9.02
C LEU A 498 -14.25 -4.09 10.34
N GLU A 499 -15.40 -3.63 10.85
CA GLU A 499 -15.94 -4.15 12.11
C GLU A 499 -16.24 -5.65 12.03
N LYS A 500 -16.88 -6.09 10.93
CA LYS A 500 -17.10 -7.51 10.68
C LYS A 500 -15.77 -8.28 10.63
N THR A 501 -14.77 -7.72 9.96
CA THR A 501 -13.46 -8.35 9.82
C THR A 501 -12.77 -8.47 11.18
N PHE A 502 -12.68 -7.41 11.98
CA PHE A 502 -12.08 -7.44 13.31
C PHE A 502 -12.81 -8.36 14.29
N ASN A 503 -14.14 -8.48 14.18
CA ASN A 503 -14.94 -9.37 15.02
C ASN A 503 -14.66 -10.87 14.79
N GLN A 504 -13.88 -11.23 13.77
CA GLN A 504 -13.35 -12.59 13.63
C GLN A 504 -12.34 -12.95 14.72
N VAL A 505 -11.71 -11.96 15.35
CA VAL A 505 -10.83 -12.15 16.50
C VAL A 505 -11.68 -12.11 17.78
N PRO A 506 -11.70 -13.18 18.60
CA PRO A 506 -12.46 -13.20 19.85
C PRO A 506 -12.06 -12.05 20.77
N ALA A 507 -13.04 -11.40 21.41
CA ALA A 507 -12.79 -10.27 22.31
C ALA A 507 -11.90 -10.66 23.51
N ASN A 508 -11.09 -9.71 23.98
CA ASN A 508 -10.14 -9.88 25.09
C ASN A 508 -9.05 -10.95 24.84
N SER A 509 -8.77 -11.28 23.57
CA SER A 509 -7.71 -12.23 23.23
C SER A 509 -6.33 -11.60 23.34
N LYS A 510 -5.32 -12.43 23.60
CA LYS A 510 -3.91 -12.07 23.38
C LYS A 510 -3.57 -12.33 21.92
N VAL A 511 -2.98 -11.35 21.24
CA VAL A 511 -2.76 -11.42 19.78
C VAL A 511 -1.32 -11.12 19.39
N ILE A 512 -0.82 -11.86 18.41
CA ILE A 512 0.40 -11.56 17.65
C ILE A 512 -0.01 -11.39 16.20
N THR A 513 0.37 -10.27 15.58
CA THR A 513 0.08 -10.05 14.16
C THR A 513 1.19 -10.62 13.28
N VAL A 514 0.83 -11.32 12.21
CA VAL A 514 1.74 -11.97 11.27
C VAL A 514 1.88 -11.12 10.01
N CYS A 515 3.12 -11.02 9.51
CA CYS A 515 3.49 -10.32 8.29
C CYS A 515 4.68 -11.01 7.57
N ASP A 516 4.99 -10.61 6.34
CA ASP A 516 6.09 -11.20 5.53
C ASP A 516 7.00 -10.17 4.83
N GLY A 517 6.74 -8.87 4.97
CA GLY A 517 7.49 -7.82 4.28
C GLY A 517 7.41 -6.46 4.97
N TYR A 518 8.21 -5.49 4.52
CA TYR A 518 8.30 -4.17 5.18
C TYR A 518 6.95 -3.46 5.28
N VAL A 519 6.24 -3.32 4.15
CA VAL A 519 4.93 -2.64 4.09
C VAL A 519 3.93 -3.39 4.96
N ASN A 520 3.77 -4.69 4.72
CA ASN A 520 2.82 -5.51 5.46
C ASN A 520 3.12 -5.57 6.98
N CYS A 521 4.38 -5.51 7.40
CA CYS A 521 4.72 -5.45 8.83
C CYS A 521 4.44 -4.08 9.47
N PHE A 522 4.35 -3.00 8.69
CA PHE A 522 3.81 -1.73 9.16
C PHE A 522 2.29 -1.84 9.35
N ASP A 523 1.59 -2.49 8.41
CA ASP A 523 0.14 -2.73 8.51
C ASP A 523 -0.21 -3.69 9.64
N ALA A 524 0.66 -4.67 9.91
CA ALA A 524 0.57 -5.54 11.07
C ALA A 524 0.61 -4.75 12.38
N LYS A 525 1.48 -3.72 12.45
CA LYS A 525 1.52 -2.82 13.60
C LYS A 525 0.22 -2.01 13.73
N ILE A 526 -0.30 -1.49 12.62
CA ILE A 526 -1.60 -0.78 12.61
C ILE A 526 -2.72 -1.70 13.09
N THR A 527 -2.79 -2.91 12.54
CA THR A 527 -3.80 -3.91 12.91
C THR A 527 -3.72 -4.28 14.39
N GLY A 528 -2.50 -4.43 14.93
CA GLY A 528 -2.29 -4.69 16.36
C GLY A 528 -2.80 -3.55 17.26
N VAL A 529 -2.53 -2.30 16.88
CA VAL A 529 -3.07 -1.11 17.57
C VAL A 529 -4.60 -1.11 17.53
N GLU A 530 -5.20 -1.38 16.38
CA GLU A 530 -6.65 -1.39 16.19
C GLU A 530 -7.35 -2.53 16.95
N LEU A 531 -6.71 -3.70 17.04
CA LEU A 531 -7.19 -4.80 17.89
C LEU A 531 -7.14 -4.43 19.37
N GLU A 532 -6.10 -3.71 19.80
CA GLU A 532 -5.98 -3.25 21.18
C GLU A 532 -7.02 -2.19 21.54
N ARG A 533 -7.33 -1.25 20.64
CA ARG A 533 -8.45 -0.31 20.81
C ARG A 533 -9.80 -1.01 20.99
N ARG A 534 -9.94 -2.21 20.42
CA ARG A 534 -11.12 -3.09 20.54
C ARG A 534 -11.08 -4.02 21.76
N GLY A 535 -10.13 -3.83 22.69
CA GLY A 535 -10.05 -4.55 23.96
C GLY A 535 -9.20 -5.82 23.94
N ASN A 536 -8.52 -6.13 22.83
CA ASN A 536 -7.56 -7.23 22.80
C ASN A 536 -6.21 -6.82 23.40
N GLN A 537 -5.38 -7.78 23.78
CA GLN A 537 -4.03 -7.54 24.25
C GLN A 537 -3.03 -7.79 23.12
N PHE A 538 -2.49 -6.72 22.52
CA PHE A 538 -1.48 -6.82 21.47
C PHE A 538 -0.09 -7.09 22.08
N LEU A 539 0.55 -8.19 21.67
CA LEU A 539 1.84 -8.63 22.23
C LEU A 539 3.05 -8.25 21.36
N GLY A 540 2.86 -8.13 20.04
CA GLY A 540 3.94 -7.88 19.09
C GLY A 540 3.66 -8.51 17.72
N ARG A 541 4.70 -8.58 16.88
CA ARG A 541 4.61 -9.06 15.49
C ARG A 541 5.41 -10.34 15.28
N TYR A 542 5.09 -11.06 14.22
CA TYR A 542 5.88 -12.17 13.69
C TYR A 542 6.08 -12.00 12.18
N ASN A 543 7.32 -11.99 11.70
CA ASN A 543 7.67 -11.61 10.33
C ASN A 543 8.24 -12.75 9.47
N LYS A 544 8.16 -14.00 9.93
CA LYS A 544 8.71 -15.17 9.24
C LYS A 544 7.73 -16.35 9.13
N PRO A 545 6.49 -16.13 8.65
CA PRO A 545 5.45 -17.18 8.63
C PRO A 545 5.87 -18.48 7.92
N TRP A 546 6.74 -18.41 6.92
CA TRP A 546 7.26 -19.60 6.20
C TRP A 546 8.20 -20.48 7.02
N GLU A 547 8.69 -20.02 8.18
CA GLU A 547 9.50 -20.82 9.11
C GLU A 547 8.63 -21.55 10.14
N TYR A 548 7.34 -21.25 10.25
CA TYR A 548 6.51 -21.76 11.34
C TYR A 548 6.32 -23.28 11.30
N GLU A 549 6.16 -23.86 10.11
CA GLU A 549 5.97 -25.31 9.92
C GLU A 549 7.30 -26.07 9.71
N LYS A 550 8.43 -25.36 9.67
CA LYS A 550 9.77 -25.96 9.69
C LYS A 550 10.18 -26.29 11.12
#